data_AF-A0A1Y3G6G8-F1
#
_entry.id   AF-A0A1Y3G6G8-F1
#
_cell.length_a   1.000
_cell.length_b   1.000
_cell.length_c   1.000
_cell.angle_alpha   90.00
_cell.angle_beta   90.00
_cell.angle_gamma   90.00
#
_symmetry.space_group_name_H-M   'P 1'
#
loop_
_entity.id
_entity.type
_entity.pdbx_description
1 polymer ?
#
loop_
_entity_poly.entity_id
_entity_poly.type
_entity_poly.pdbx_seq_one_letter_code
_entity_poly.pdbx_strand_id
1 'polypeptide(L)'
;MTPIEKAKQQVEQAKARYQALLARQNAEERKLDTRRKVILGGLLIDAAGKDERFGRVIDELMKRITRDHDHKAFEGWQKPEPDRS
;
A
#
# COMPACT_ATOMS: atom_id res chain seq x y z
N MET A 1 -28.71 -37.55 6.16
CA MET A 1 -27.25 -37.34 6.22
C MET A 1 -26.60 -38.43 7.04
N THR A 2 -25.62 -39.11 6.47
CA THR A 2 -24.79 -40.08 7.18
C THR A 2 -23.80 -39.37 8.12
N PRO A 3 -23.24 -40.07 9.12
CA PRO A 3 -22.19 -39.52 9.97
C PRO A 3 -20.99 -38.97 9.18
N ILE A 4 -20.63 -39.63 8.06
CA ILE A 4 -19.53 -39.22 7.18
C ILE A 4 -19.85 -37.90 6.46
N GLU A 5 -21.08 -37.73 5.98
CA GLU A 5 -21.51 -36.47 5.34
C GLU A 5 -21.49 -35.29 6.32
N LYS A 6 -21.89 -35.53 7.58
CA LYS A 6 -21.81 -34.51 8.64
C LYS A 6 -20.36 -34.12 8.94
N ALA A 7 -19.46 -35.10 9.06
CA ALA A 7 -18.04 -34.85 9.27
C ALA A 7 -17.43 -34.06 8.11
N LYS A 8 -17.75 -34.42 6.86
CA LYS A 8 -17.30 -33.68 5.67
C LYS A 8 -17.80 -32.24 5.68
N GLN A 9 -19.06 -32.01 6.00
CA GLN A 9 -19.63 -30.66 6.09
C GLN A 9 -18.93 -29.82 7.17
N GLN A 10 -18.63 -30.39 8.33
CA GLN A 10 -17.91 -29.70 9.40
C GLN A 10 -16.51 -29.28 8.98
N VAL A 11 -15.78 -30.15 8.27
CA VAL A 11 -14.45 -29.84 7.73
C VAL A 11 -14.51 -28.69 6.74
N GLU A 12 -15.45 -28.71 5.80
CA GLU A 12 -15.59 -27.64 4.81
C GLU A 12 -15.97 -26.31 5.46
N GLN A 13 -16.85 -26.31 6.46
CA GLN A 13 -17.14 -25.10 7.22
C GLN A 13 -15.94 -24.59 8.02
N ALA A 14 -15.14 -25.48 8.62
CA ALA A 14 -13.93 -25.10 9.35
C ALA A 14 -12.88 -24.48 8.41
N LYS A 15 -12.68 -25.07 7.22
CA LYS A 15 -11.82 -24.50 6.17
C LYS A 15 -12.32 -23.12 5.73
N ALA A 16 -13.61 -22.98 5.47
CA ALA A 16 -14.19 -21.69 5.07
C ALA A 16 -13.98 -20.61 6.15
N ARG A 17 -14.18 -20.97 7.42
CA ARG A 17 -13.90 -20.07 8.56
C ARG A 17 -12.43 -19.68 8.63
N TYR A 18 -11.51 -20.63 8.47
CA TYR A 18 -10.08 -20.35 8.45
C TYR A 18 -9.70 -19.39 7.33
N GLN A 19 -10.18 -19.64 6.10
CA GLN A 19 -9.91 -18.76 4.96
C GLN A 19 -10.48 -17.35 5.16
N ALA A 20 -11.67 -17.22 5.76
CA ALA A 20 -12.25 -15.92 6.09
C ALA A 20 -11.40 -15.14 7.11
N LEU A 21 -10.89 -15.81 8.14
CA LEU A 21 -10.00 -15.19 9.13
C LEU A 21 -8.67 -14.76 8.51
N LEU A 22 -8.05 -15.62 7.69
CA LEU A 22 -6.82 -15.31 6.97
C LEU A 22 -7.01 -14.12 6.02
N ALA A 23 -8.10 -14.09 5.26
CA ALA A 23 -8.42 -12.99 4.37
C ALA A 23 -8.59 -11.67 5.14
N ARG A 24 -9.23 -11.71 6.31
CA ARG A 24 -9.39 -10.53 7.18
C ARG A 24 -8.05 -10.05 7.72
N GLN A 25 -7.19 -10.94 8.21
CA GLN A 25 -5.85 -10.57 8.66
C GLN A 25 -5.05 -9.89 7.54
N ASN A 26 -5.02 -10.51 6.36
CA ASN A 26 -4.32 -9.96 5.20
C ASN A 26 -4.89 -8.59 4.78
N ALA A 27 -6.20 -8.37 4.93
CA ALA A 27 -6.81 -7.07 4.65
C ALA A 27 -6.37 -5.99 5.64
N GLU A 28 -6.32 -6.31 6.94
CA GLU A 28 -5.82 -5.37 7.96
C GLU A 28 -4.34 -5.06 7.79
N GLU A 29 -3.52 -6.06 7.45
CA GLU A 29 -2.10 -5.86 7.16
C GLU A 29 -1.89 -4.94 5.96
N ARG A 30 -2.63 -5.16 4.86
CA ARG A 30 -2.62 -4.26 3.69
C ARG A 30 -3.07 -2.84 4.06
N LYS A 31 -4.11 -2.70 4.88
CA LYS A 31 -4.60 -1.39 5.34
C LYS A 31 -3.52 -0.62 6.11
N LEU A 32 -2.82 -1.30 7.01
CA LEU A 32 -1.72 -0.70 7.77
C LEU A 32 -0.53 -0.35 6.88
N ASP A 33 -0.17 -1.23 5.94
CA ASP A 33 0.90 -0.97 4.96
C ASP A 33 0.57 0.25 4.09
N THR A 34 -0.64 0.33 3.52
CA THR A 34 -1.10 1.51 2.78
C THR A 34 -1.02 2.76 3.64
N ARG A 35 -1.46 2.71 4.90
CA ARG A 35 -1.41 3.88 5.79
C ARG A 35 0.02 4.35 6.05
N ARG A 36 0.98 3.42 6.26
CA ARG A 36 2.40 3.75 6.45
C ARG A 36 2.99 4.42 5.21
N LYS A 37 2.70 3.88 4.02
CA LYS A 37 3.13 4.46 2.74
C LYS A 37 2.60 5.87 2.52
N VAL A 38 1.31 6.10 2.82
CA VAL A 38 0.69 7.44 2.72
C VAL A 38 1.35 8.43 3.69
N ILE A 39 1.54 8.05 4.95
CA ILE A 39 2.16 8.92 5.95
C ILE A 39 3.60 9.26 5.55
N LEU A 40 4.42 8.25 5.24
CA LEU A 40 5.83 8.46 4.90
C LEU A 40 5.98 9.26 3.59
N GLY A 41 5.17 8.96 2.57
CA GLY A 41 5.17 9.70 1.32
C GLY A 41 4.77 11.17 1.51
N GLY A 42 3.73 11.44 2.30
CA GLY A 42 3.32 12.81 2.61
C GLY A 42 4.40 13.59 3.36
N LEU A 43 5.04 12.97 4.36
CA LEU A 43 6.16 13.58 5.09
C LEU A 43 7.38 13.83 4.20
N LEU A 44 7.67 12.94 3.25
CA LEU A 44 8.75 13.13 2.28
C LEU A 44 8.48 14.33 1.36
N ILE A 45 7.24 14.47 0.88
CA ILE A 45 6.83 15.59 0.02
C ILE A 45 6.91 16.92 0.80
N ASP A 46 6.44 16.96 2.04
CA ASP A 46 6.56 18.15 2.91
C ASP A 46 8.03 18.51 3.20
N ALA A 47 8.88 17.51 3.46
CA ALA A 47 10.30 17.72 3.68
C ALA A 47 11.03 18.28 2.45
N ALA A 48 10.62 17.88 1.24
CA ALA A 48 11.17 18.40 -0.02
C ALA A 48 10.93 19.91 -0.21
N GLY A 49 9.82 20.43 0.31
CA GLY A 49 9.54 21.87 0.32
C GLY A 49 10.38 22.69 1.30
N LYS A 50 11.19 22.03 2.13
CA LYS A 50 12.03 22.68 3.16
C LYS A 50 13.52 22.42 2.92
N ASP A 51 13.87 21.28 2.34
CA ASP A 51 15.24 20.86 2.13
C ASP A 51 15.38 20.08 0.81
N GLU A 52 16.21 20.62 -0.08
CA GLU A 52 16.44 20.11 -1.43
C GLU A 52 16.94 18.66 -1.45
N ARG A 53 17.59 18.19 -0.38
CA ARG A 53 18.04 16.79 -0.26
C ARG A 53 16.88 15.81 -0.45
N PHE A 54 15.70 16.12 0.11
CA PHE A 54 14.52 15.27 -0.04
C PHE A 54 13.90 15.39 -1.43
N GLY A 55 13.97 16.57 -2.05
CA GLY A 55 13.58 16.77 -3.45
C GLY A 55 14.37 15.89 -4.42
N ARG A 56 15.68 15.70 -4.18
CA ARG A 56 16.52 14.76 -4.95
C ARG A 56 16.14 13.30 -4.73
N VAL A 57 15.76 12.93 -3.51
CA VAL A 57 15.27 11.58 -3.22
C VAL A 57 13.98 11.29 -4.01
N ILE A 58 13.06 12.26 -4.08
CA ILE A 58 11.83 12.13 -4.88
C ILE A 58 12.17 11.88 -6.36
N ASP A 59 13.11 12.62 -6.95
CA ASP A 59 13.52 12.40 -8.34
C ASP A 59 14.04 10.98 -8.58
N GLU A 60 14.91 10.50 -7.68
CA GLU A 60 15.46 9.14 -7.79
C GLU A 60 14.39 8.06 -7.61
N LEU A 61 13.35 8.31 -6.82
CA LEU A 61 12.22 7.40 -6.69
C LEU A 61 11.31 7.42 -7.93
N MET A 62 11.05 8.58 -8.51
CA MET A 62 10.24 8.71 -9.72
C MET A 62 10.87 7.99 -10.92
N LYS A 63 12.20 8.01 -11.05
CA LYS A 63 12.92 7.24 -12.09
C LYS A 63 12.71 5.72 -12.00
N ARG A 64 12.28 5.20 -10.85
CA ARG A 64 12.03 3.76 -10.64
C ARG A 64 10.63 3.33 -11.01
N ILE A 65 9.74 4.26 -11.36
CA ILE A 65 8.40 3.93 -11.82
C ILE A 65 8.54 3.28 -13.20
N THR A 66 8.15 2.01 -13.30
CA THR A 66 8.26 1.22 -14.54
C THR A 66 6.95 1.05 -15.27
N ARG A 67 5.82 1.31 -14.60
CA ARG A 67 4.48 1.11 -15.16
C ARG A 67 3.93 2.44 -15.66
N ASP A 68 3.52 2.48 -16.93
CA ASP A 68 2.94 3.69 -17.54
C ASP A 68 1.72 4.21 -16.78
N HIS A 69 0.89 3.30 -16.25
CA HIS A 69 -0.26 3.67 -15.42
C HIS A 69 0.15 4.47 -14.17
N ASP A 70 1.27 4.11 -13.56
CA ASP A 70 1.74 4.75 -12.34
C ASP A 70 2.40 6.10 -12.65
N HIS A 71 3.00 6.26 -13.84
CA HIS A 71 3.49 7.55 -14.34
C HIS A 71 2.36 8.57 -14.52
N LYS A 72 1.20 8.14 -15.02
CA LYS A 72 0.04 9.02 -15.23
C LYS A 72 -0.43 9.73 -13.95
N ALA A 73 -0.22 9.13 -12.78
CA ALA A 73 -0.57 9.74 -11.50
C ALA A 73 0.25 11.01 -11.18
N PHE A 74 1.39 11.20 -11.87
CA PHE A 74 2.31 12.33 -11.67
C PHE A 74 2.33 13.32 -12.85
N GLU A 75 1.51 13.11 -13.89
CA GLU A 75 1.41 14.05 -15.02
C GLU A 75 0.92 15.43 -14.54
N GLY A 76 1.67 16.48 -14.88
CA GLY A 76 1.36 17.85 -14.46
C GLY A 76 1.60 18.16 -12.98
N TRP A 77 2.00 17.16 -12.18
CA TRP A 77 2.36 17.37 -10.79
C TRP A 77 3.80 17.85 -10.66
N GLN A 78 4.01 18.87 -9.83
CA GLN A 78 5.33 19.37 -9.48
C GLN A 78 5.57 19.11 -8.00
N LYS A 79 6.72 18.51 -7.69
CA LYS A 79 7.14 18.35 -6.30
C LYS A 79 7.43 19.73 -5.68
N PRO A 80 7.24 19.91 -4.36
CA PRO A 80 7.64 21.13 -3.69
C PRO A 80 9.16 21.35 -3.75
N GLU A 81 9.57 22.61 -3.85
CA GLU A 81 10.95 23.04 -3.77
C GLU A 81 11.13 24.01 -2.58
N PRO A 82 12.32 24.07 -1.95
CA PRO A 82 12.58 25.03 -0.89
C PRO A 82 12.52 26.45 -1.42
N ASP A 83 11.95 27.36 -0.63
CA ASP A 83 11.98 28.79 -0.92
C ASP A 83 13.44 29.28 -0.95
N ARG A 84 13.85 29.82 -2.10
CA ARG A 84 15.17 30.41 -2.31
C ARG A 84 15.04 31.93 -2.15
N SER A 85 14.68 32.37 -0.95
CA SER A 85 14.67 33.78 -0.55
C SER A 85 15.96 34.14 0.19
#